data_AF-A0A7S4UWL4-F1
#
_entry.id   AF-A0A7S4UWL4-F1
#
_cell.length_a   1.000
_cell.length_b   1.000
_cell.length_c   1.000
_cell.angle_alpha   90.00
_cell.angle_beta   90.00
_cell.angle_gamma   90.00
#
_symmetry.space_group_name_H-M   'P 1'
#
loop_
_entity.id
_entity.type
_entity.pdbx_description
1 polymer ?
#
loop_
_entity_poly.entity_id
_entity_poly.type
_entity_poly.pdbx_seq_one_letter_code
_entity_poly.pdbx_strand_id
1 'polypeptide(L)'
;FDQAVLRLARAICDEAQVAPAFAEELLGVDDLRFTHDVISDKFRNGGALTKLVADFVRGAVLPSGDGRLALSVVRCGGRYRSLNNRRLWALKRFQAHLRGRGALAAGSAAAVQVAAKVHSLCPRTVAFMRSSAAAELGLSEPPAGSLLEGLAEEQRPAAAPSPSSPQALHA
;
A
#
# COMPACT_ATOMS: atom_id res chain seq x y z
N PHE A 1 8.47 1.19 -29.94
CA PHE A 1 8.46 0.73 -28.53
C PHE A 1 9.43 -0.43 -28.39
N ASP A 2 10.44 -0.27 -27.55
CA ASP A 2 11.56 -1.20 -27.43
C ASP A 2 11.12 -2.54 -26.82
N GLN A 3 11.29 -3.62 -27.58
CA GLN A 3 11.03 -5.00 -27.16
C GLN A 3 11.83 -5.36 -25.90
N ALA A 4 12.97 -4.72 -25.64
CA ALA A 4 13.75 -4.92 -24.42
C ALA A 4 13.02 -4.41 -23.16
N VAL A 5 12.34 -3.27 -23.24
CA VAL A 5 11.57 -2.70 -22.11
C VAL A 5 10.36 -3.59 -21.81
N LEU A 6 9.68 -4.08 -22.84
CA LEU A 6 8.55 -4.99 -22.67
C LEU A 6 9.00 -6.36 -22.12
N ARG A 7 10.16 -6.88 -22.52
CA ARG A 7 10.70 -8.13 -21.96
C ARG A 7 11.20 -7.98 -20.53
N LEU A 8 11.78 -6.83 -20.16
CA LEU A 8 12.14 -6.55 -18.77
C LEU A 8 10.88 -6.40 -17.90
N ALA A 9 9.86 -5.70 -18.39
CA ALA A 9 8.57 -5.59 -17.71
C ALA A 9 7.84 -6.94 -17.60
N ARG A 10 7.94 -7.81 -18.62
CA ARG A 10 7.37 -9.17 -18.59
C ARG A 10 8.15 -10.10 -17.68
N ALA A 11 9.48 -10.06 -17.68
CA ALA A 11 10.32 -10.85 -16.77
C ALA A 11 10.12 -10.46 -15.30
N ILE A 12 9.74 -9.22 -15.02
CA ILE A 12 9.33 -8.78 -13.68
C ILE A 12 7.93 -9.28 -13.30
N CYS A 13 7.09 -9.64 -14.29
CA CYS A 13 5.68 -10.03 -14.08
C CYS A 13 5.39 -11.53 -14.25
N ASP A 14 6.20 -12.30 -14.99
CA ASP A 14 5.92 -13.70 -15.39
C ASP A 14 6.39 -14.75 -14.36
N GLU A 15 6.98 -14.37 -13.23
CA GLU A 15 7.21 -15.28 -12.09
C GLU A 15 5.96 -15.35 -11.18
N ALA A 16 4.79 -15.31 -11.79
CA ALA A 16 3.48 -15.46 -11.17
C ALA A 16 3.20 -16.95 -10.90
N GLN A 17 3.97 -17.56 -10.00
CA GLN A 17 3.40 -18.58 -9.13
C GLN A 17 2.22 -17.94 -8.40
N VAL A 18 1.12 -18.67 -8.23
CA VAL A 18 -0.05 -18.25 -7.44
C VAL A 18 0.36 -18.23 -5.96
N ALA A 19 1.25 -17.32 -5.63
CA ALA A 19 1.62 -16.96 -4.27
C ALA A 19 0.36 -16.40 -3.60
N PRO A 20 0.20 -16.59 -2.28
CA PRO A 20 -0.88 -15.95 -1.56
C PRO A 20 -0.84 -14.45 -1.88
N ALA A 21 -2.03 -13.85 -2.07
CA ALA A 21 -2.15 -12.44 -2.46
C ALA A 21 -1.43 -11.46 -1.50
N PHE A 22 -1.04 -11.96 -0.33
CA PHE A 22 -0.21 -11.29 0.65
C PHE A 22 0.69 -12.30 1.38
N ALA A 23 1.88 -11.88 1.80
CA ALA A 23 2.71 -12.61 2.76
C ALA A 23 2.41 -12.13 4.18
N GLU A 24 2.45 -13.02 5.18
CA GLU A 24 2.36 -12.63 6.59
C GLU A 24 3.77 -12.55 7.20
N GLU A 25 4.10 -11.39 7.77
CA GLU A 25 5.40 -11.12 8.38
C GLU A 25 5.21 -10.51 9.78
N LEU A 26 6.10 -10.83 10.71
CA LEU A 26 6.14 -10.19 12.02
C LEU A 26 7.08 -8.99 11.96
N LEU A 27 6.53 -7.78 12.03
CA LEU A 27 7.29 -6.54 11.84
C LEU A 27 7.34 -5.72 13.13
N GLY A 28 8.48 -5.06 13.37
CA GLY A 28 8.61 -4.06 14.41
C GLY A 28 7.82 -2.81 14.06
N VAL A 29 7.09 -2.26 15.04
CA VAL A 29 6.27 -1.05 14.85
C VAL A 29 7.11 0.17 14.45
N ASP A 30 8.41 0.22 14.74
CA ASP A 30 9.30 1.30 14.30
C ASP A 30 9.68 1.22 12.82
N ASP A 31 9.76 0.01 12.26
CA ASP A 31 10.11 -0.22 10.86
C ASP A 31 8.98 0.19 9.92
N LEU A 32 7.77 0.33 10.46
CA LEU A 32 6.57 0.74 9.75
C LEU A 32 6.46 2.26 9.67
N ARG A 33 6.18 2.75 8.47
CA ARG A 33 5.90 4.15 8.16
C ARG A 33 4.41 4.35 7.85
N PHE A 34 3.94 5.57 8.04
CA PHE A 34 2.61 5.95 7.59
C PHE A 34 2.60 6.17 6.07
N THR A 35 1.46 5.93 5.42
CA THR A 35 1.24 6.34 4.02
C THR A 35 0.78 7.78 3.88
N HIS A 36 0.29 8.39 4.95
CA HIS A 36 -0.22 9.76 4.99
C HIS A 36 0.30 10.45 6.26
N ASP A 37 0.40 11.77 6.20
CA ASP A 37 0.80 12.67 7.29
C ASP A 37 -0.34 12.93 8.28
N VAL A 38 -1.59 13.02 7.80
CA VAL A 38 -2.77 13.27 8.63
C VAL A 38 -3.46 11.95 9.00
N ILE A 39 -3.71 11.77 10.29
CA ILE A 39 -4.40 10.61 10.84
C ILE A 39 -5.59 11.10 11.67
N SER A 40 -6.80 10.71 11.27
CA SER A 40 -8.01 11.01 12.05
C SER A 40 -7.94 10.35 13.43
N ASP A 41 -8.40 11.09 14.44
CA ASP A 41 -8.51 10.71 15.85
C ASP A 41 -9.55 9.61 16.13
N LYS A 42 -10.43 9.32 15.16
CA LYS A 42 -11.55 8.39 15.29
C LYS A 42 -11.52 7.29 14.23
N PHE A 43 -12.01 6.12 14.60
CA PHE A 43 -12.31 5.02 13.69
C PHE A 43 -13.63 5.26 12.94
N ARG A 44 -13.86 4.51 11.85
CA ARG A 44 -15.10 4.60 11.05
C ARG A 44 -16.35 4.29 11.88
N ASN A 45 -16.23 3.46 12.91
CA ASN A 45 -17.30 3.13 13.84
C ASN A 45 -17.49 4.18 14.96
N GLY A 46 -16.82 5.33 14.88
CA GLY A 46 -16.86 6.39 15.89
C GLY A 46 -15.98 6.16 17.13
N GLY A 47 -15.34 4.99 17.25
CA GLY A 47 -14.44 4.71 18.36
C GLY A 47 -13.21 5.63 18.35
N ALA A 48 -12.83 6.18 19.50
CA ALA A 48 -11.62 7.01 19.61
C ALA A 48 -10.35 6.14 19.56
N LEU A 49 -9.28 6.64 18.89
CA LEU A 49 -7.98 5.95 18.87
C LEU A 49 -7.38 5.80 20.27
N THR A 50 -7.59 6.79 21.13
CA THR A 50 -7.11 6.80 22.52
C THR A 50 -7.68 5.64 23.33
N LYS A 51 -8.91 5.20 23.03
CA LYS A 51 -9.52 4.02 23.66
C LYS A 51 -8.72 2.75 23.34
N LEU A 52 -8.35 2.55 22.08
CA LEU A 52 -7.53 1.40 21.69
C LEU A 52 -6.15 1.43 22.37
N VAL A 53 -5.54 2.62 22.50
CA VAL A 53 -4.29 2.76 23.26
C VAL A 53 -4.49 2.38 24.73
N ALA A 54 -5.58 2.82 25.36
CA ALA A 54 -5.91 2.44 26.74
C ALA A 54 -6.15 0.93 26.86
N ASP A 55 -6.75 0.30 25.84
CA ASP A 55 -6.95 -1.15 25.81
C ASP A 55 -5.62 -1.92 25.74
N PHE A 56 -4.64 -1.42 24.97
CA PHE A 56 -3.27 -1.95 24.99
C PHE A 56 -2.60 -1.82 26.36
N VAL A 57 -2.68 -0.64 26.96
CA VAL A 57 -2.07 -0.37 28.29
C VAL A 57 -2.68 -1.26 29.38
N ARG A 58 -3.99 -1.55 29.29
CA ARG A 58 -4.69 -2.45 30.22
C ARG A 58 -4.44 -3.94 29.93
N GLY A 59 -3.78 -4.28 28.82
CA GLY A 59 -3.63 -5.67 28.39
C GLY A 59 -4.93 -6.32 27.91
N ALA A 60 -5.99 -5.53 27.66
CA ALA A 60 -7.26 -6.05 27.16
C ALA A 60 -7.15 -6.52 25.70
N VAL A 61 -6.15 -6.02 24.97
CA VAL A 61 -5.84 -6.42 23.60
C VAL A 61 -4.31 -6.54 23.47
N LEU A 62 -3.85 -7.62 22.81
CA LEU A 62 -2.42 -7.88 22.58
C LEU A 62 -2.04 -7.59 21.11
N PRO A 63 -1.05 -6.73 20.84
CA PRO A 63 -0.62 -6.38 19.48
C PRO A 63 -0.25 -7.56 18.57
N SER A 64 0.42 -8.59 19.13
CA SER A 64 0.91 -9.74 18.38
C SER A 64 -0.08 -10.91 18.32
N GLY A 65 -1.07 -10.95 19.22
CA GLY A 65 -2.00 -12.09 19.36
C GLY A 65 -3.36 -11.90 18.71
N ASP A 66 -3.80 -10.65 18.48
CA ASP A 66 -5.11 -10.40 17.88
C ASP A 66 -5.00 -10.19 16.37
N GLY A 67 -5.47 -11.16 15.58
CA GLY A 67 -5.49 -11.07 14.12
C GLY A 67 -6.28 -9.86 13.58
N ARG A 68 -7.19 -9.27 14.37
CA ARG A 68 -7.90 -8.03 14.01
C ARG A 68 -6.99 -6.81 14.04
N LEU A 69 -5.86 -6.89 14.73
CA LEU A 69 -4.83 -5.85 14.77
C LEU A 69 -3.77 -6.00 13.69
N ALA A 70 -3.80 -7.10 12.93
CA ALA A 70 -2.90 -7.27 11.81
C ALA A 70 -2.97 -6.05 10.89
N LEU A 71 -1.79 -5.55 10.50
CA LEU A 71 -1.67 -4.38 9.64
C LEU A 71 -1.55 -4.83 8.19
N SER A 72 -2.36 -4.28 7.30
CA SER A 72 -2.05 -4.33 5.88
C SER A 72 -0.91 -3.36 5.61
N VAL A 73 0.18 -3.85 5.05
CA VAL A 73 1.38 -3.07 4.72
C VAL A 73 1.78 -3.29 3.27
N VAL A 74 2.51 -2.34 2.72
CA VAL A 74 3.09 -2.42 1.37
C VAL A 74 4.57 -2.09 1.44
N ARG A 75 5.38 -2.76 0.62
CA ARG A 75 6.82 -2.48 0.52
C ARG A 75 7.06 -1.48 -0.60
N CYS A 76 7.61 -0.31 -0.27
CA CYS A 76 7.90 0.75 -1.24
C CYS A 76 9.27 1.38 -0.93
N GLY A 77 10.19 1.35 -1.90
CA GLY A 77 11.54 1.90 -1.72
C GLY A 77 12.32 1.21 -0.59
N GLY A 78 12.18 -0.11 -0.46
CA GLY A 78 12.84 -0.90 0.59
C GLY A 78 12.25 -0.74 2.00
N ARG A 79 11.23 0.12 2.19
CA ARG A 79 10.58 0.38 3.47
C ARG A 79 9.14 -0.13 3.49
N TYR A 80 8.63 -0.47 4.67
CA TYR A 80 7.24 -0.85 4.86
C TYR A 80 6.38 0.36 5.19
N ARG A 81 5.26 0.51 4.49
CA ARG A 81 4.25 1.55 4.74
C ARG A 81 2.91 0.90 5.07
N SER A 82 2.23 1.38 6.10
CA SER A 82 0.95 0.81 6.55
C SER A 82 -0.24 1.42 5.80
N LEU A 83 -1.17 0.56 5.36
CA LEU A 83 -2.48 0.96 4.85
C LEU A 83 -3.50 1.18 5.98
N ASN A 84 -3.14 0.87 7.23
CA ASN A 84 -3.98 1.02 8.41
C ASN A 84 -3.36 2.03 9.40
N ASN A 85 -3.07 3.24 8.92
CA ASN A 85 -2.37 4.29 9.68
C ASN A 85 -2.93 4.56 11.08
N ARG A 86 -4.26 4.50 11.26
CA ARG A 86 -4.90 4.65 12.58
C ARG A 86 -4.45 3.57 13.59
N ARG A 87 -4.40 2.30 13.18
CA ARG A 87 -3.92 1.21 14.04
C ARG A 87 -2.43 1.34 14.30
N LEU A 88 -1.64 1.65 13.27
CA LEU A 88 -0.21 1.89 13.42
C LEU A 88 0.06 3.04 14.40
N TRP A 89 -0.73 4.11 14.37
CA TRP A 89 -0.60 5.22 15.30
C TRP A 89 -0.84 4.78 16.75
N ALA A 90 -1.89 4.00 16.99
CA ALA A 90 -2.19 3.48 18.32
C ALA A 90 -1.06 2.57 18.85
N LEU A 91 -0.51 1.71 17.98
CA LEU A 91 0.63 0.86 18.31
C LEU A 91 1.90 1.67 18.63
N LYS A 92 2.23 2.69 17.82
CA LYS A 92 3.37 3.58 18.09
C LYS A 92 3.19 4.34 19.40
N ARG A 93 1.98 4.79 19.73
CA ARG A 93 1.66 5.43 21.02
C ARG A 93 1.79 4.46 22.19
N PHE A 94 1.34 3.23 22.04
CA PHE A 94 1.53 2.20 23.05
C PHE A 94 3.01 1.89 23.27
N GLN A 95 3.81 1.74 22.21
CA GLN A 95 5.25 1.56 22.32
C GLN A 95 5.93 2.75 23.01
N ALA A 96 5.53 3.99 22.69
CA ALA A 96 6.03 5.18 23.37
C ALA A 96 5.67 5.17 24.88
N HIS A 97 4.46 4.70 25.24
CA HIS A 97 4.07 4.51 26.63
C HIS A 97 4.97 3.49 27.35
N LEU A 98 5.24 2.33 26.72
CA LEU A 98 6.13 1.32 27.29
C LEU A 98 7.57 1.85 27.50
N ARG A 99 8.10 2.61 26.54
CA ARG A 99 9.39 3.30 26.67
C ARG A 99 9.41 4.29 27.82
N GLY A 100 8.36 5.11 27.96
CA GLY A 100 8.23 6.08 29.04
C GLY A 100 8.18 5.45 30.44
N ARG A 101 7.77 4.18 30.54
CA ARG A 101 7.79 3.41 31.79
C ARG A 101 9.09 2.63 32.04
N GLY A 102 10.06 2.73 31.12
CA GLY A 102 11.28 1.92 31.17
C GLY A 102 11.05 0.42 30.90
N ALA A 103 9.84 0.03 30.48
CA ALA A 103 9.53 -1.37 30.14
C ALA A 103 10.21 -1.80 28.83
N LEU A 104 10.57 -0.84 27.97
CA LEU A 104 11.39 -1.04 26.79
C LEU A 104 12.59 -0.10 26.86
N ALA A 105 13.81 -0.64 26.87
CA ALA A 105 15.01 0.18 26.82
C ALA A 105 15.08 0.94 25.48
N ALA A 106 15.61 2.17 25.53
CA ALA A 106 15.82 2.97 24.33
C ALA A 106 16.79 2.23 23.39
N GLY A 107 16.37 1.98 22.15
CA GLY A 107 17.15 1.23 21.17
C GLY A 107 17.14 -0.29 21.37
N SER A 108 16.35 -0.83 22.31
CA SER A 108 16.19 -2.28 22.43
C SER A 108 15.46 -2.85 21.21
N ALA A 109 15.97 -3.97 20.70
CA ALA A 109 15.33 -4.78 19.68
C ALA A 109 13.95 -5.33 20.10
N ALA A 110 13.61 -5.22 21.40
CA ALA A 110 12.27 -5.49 21.93
C ALA A 110 11.25 -4.40 21.52
N ALA A 111 11.21 -4.02 20.25
CA ALA A 111 10.13 -3.19 19.73
C ALA A 111 8.80 -3.93 19.85
N VAL A 112 7.69 -3.20 19.95
CA VAL A 112 6.36 -3.81 19.83
C VAL A 112 6.29 -4.43 18.44
N GLN A 113 6.03 -5.73 18.38
CA GLN A 113 5.88 -6.46 17.12
C GLN A 113 4.39 -6.61 16.78
N VAL A 114 4.09 -6.62 15.49
CA VAL A 114 2.73 -6.78 14.98
C VAL A 114 2.75 -7.66 13.74
N ALA A 115 1.74 -8.54 13.63
CA ALA A 115 1.51 -9.29 12.40
C ALA A 115 1.15 -8.32 11.26
N ALA A 116 1.84 -8.45 10.13
CA ALA A 116 1.66 -7.60 8.98
C ALA A 116 1.35 -8.45 7.75
N LYS A 117 0.28 -8.09 7.05
CA LYS A 117 -0.09 -8.64 5.73
C LYS A 117 0.56 -7.77 4.68
N VAL A 118 1.64 -8.26 4.09
CA VAL A 118 2.45 -7.56 3.08
C VAL A 118 1.78 -7.76 1.72
N HIS A 119 1.24 -6.67 1.18
CA HIS A 119 0.59 -6.62 -0.13
C HIS A 119 1.58 -6.20 -1.22
N SER A 120 1.49 -6.86 -2.36
CA SER A 120 2.13 -6.39 -3.59
C SER A 120 1.33 -5.22 -4.16
N LEU A 121 2.02 -4.12 -4.47
CA LEU A 121 1.41 -2.98 -5.14
C LEU A 121 1.41 -3.21 -6.64
N CYS A 122 0.31 -2.86 -7.32
CA CYS A 122 0.33 -2.81 -8.77
C CYS A 122 1.28 -1.68 -9.25
N PRO A 123 1.87 -1.80 -10.45
CA PRO A 123 2.85 -0.82 -10.95
C PRO A 123 2.36 0.63 -10.92
N ARG A 124 1.06 0.85 -11.19
CA ARG A 124 0.43 2.17 -11.17
C ARG A 124 0.45 2.80 -9.77
N THR A 125 0.12 2.03 -8.73
CA THR A 125 0.17 2.53 -7.35
C THR A 125 1.59 2.78 -6.88
N VAL A 126 2.55 1.93 -7.29
CA VAL A 126 3.98 2.17 -7.02
C VAL A 126 4.44 3.49 -7.64
N ALA A 127 4.06 3.78 -8.89
CA ALA A 127 4.42 5.03 -9.56
C ALA A 127 3.86 6.24 -8.79
N PHE A 128 2.59 6.21 -8.42
CA PHE A 128 1.96 7.28 -7.63
C PHE A 128 2.66 7.51 -6.28
N MET A 129 2.98 6.43 -5.55
CA MET A 129 3.67 6.53 -4.26
C MET A 129 5.11 7.04 -4.38
N ARG A 130 5.79 6.75 -5.50
CA ARG A 130 7.16 7.24 -5.74
C ARG A 130 7.21 8.74 -5.94
N SER A 131 6.25 9.33 -6.66
CA SER A 131 6.16 10.79 -6.82
C SER A 131 6.01 11.50 -5.48
N SER A 132 5.15 10.97 -4.59
CA SER A 132 5.03 11.52 -3.23
C SER A 132 6.30 11.37 -2.39
N ALA A 133 7.04 10.27 -2.54
CA ALA A 133 8.27 10.04 -1.78
C ALA A 133 9.48 10.84 -2.29
N ALA A 134 9.57 11.11 -3.61
CA ALA A 134 10.62 11.94 -4.18
C ALA A 134 10.54 13.38 -3.65
N ALA A 135 9.33 13.91 -3.51
CA ALA A 135 9.08 15.20 -2.89
C ALA A 135 9.59 15.27 -1.42
N GLU A 136 9.44 14.19 -0.64
CA GLU A 136 9.92 14.14 0.76
C GLU A 136 11.45 14.16 0.87
N LEU A 137 12.18 13.64 -0.13
CA LEU A 137 13.64 13.56 -0.11
C LEU A 137 14.33 14.81 -0.66
N GLY A 138 13.57 15.82 -1.09
CA GLY A 138 14.14 17.02 -1.72
C GLY A 138 14.93 16.72 -2.99
N LEU A 139 14.77 15.52 -3.56
CA LEU A 139 15.32 15.17 -4.86
C LEU A 139 14.42 15.85 -5.88
N SER A 140 14.93 16.90 -6.54
CA SER A 140 14.20 17.61 -7.58
C SER A 140 13.63 16.59 -8.56
N GLU A 141 12.32 16.57 -8.74
CA GLU A 141 11.70 15.64 -9.68
C GLU A 141 12.40 15.76 -11.05
N PRO A 142 12.72 14.65 -11.73
CA PRO A 142 13.04 14.75 -13.14
C PRO A 142 11.86 15.45 -13.83
N PRO A 143 12.12 16.39 -14.76
CA PRO A 143 11.08 17.23 -15.34
C PRO A 143 9.90 16.36 -15.82
N ALA A 144 8.70 16.68 -15.34
CA ALA A 144 7.47 15.89 -15.52
C ALA A 144 6.98 15.78 -16.99
N GLY A 145 7.81 16.10 -17.98
CA GLY A 145 7.56 15.81 -19.38
C GLY A 145 8.43 14.63 -19.83
N SER A 146 7.81 13.47 -20.09
CA SER A 146 8.27 12.44 -21.06
C SER A 146 7.83 10.99 -20.75
N LEU A 147 6.92 10.70 -19.80
CA LEU A 147 6.45 9.32 -19.57
C LEU A 147 4.95 9.05 -19.78
N LEU A 148 4.13 10.06 -20.09
CA LEU A 148 2.70 9.87 -20.38
C LEU A 148 2.19 10.55 -21.66
N GLU A 149 3.02 11.22 -22.46
CA GLU A 149 2.63 11.80 -23.76
C GLU A 149 2.67 10.81 -24.94
N GLY A 150 2.36 9.52 -24.68
CA GLY A 150 2.36 8.49 -25.73
C GLY A 150 1.23 7.47 -25.65
N LEU A 151 0.22 7.69 -24.78
CA LEU A 151 -0.89 6.74 -24.59
C LEU A 151 -2.26 7.27 -25.03
N ALA A 152 -2.30 8.38 -25.77
CA ALA A 152 -3.55 8.95 -26.28
C ALA A 152 -3.44 9.32 -27.76
N GLU A 153 -3.18 8.33 -28.63
CA GLU A 153 -3.66 8.41 -30.01
C GLU A 153 -4.50 7.17 -30.29
N GLU A 154 -5.73 7.26 -29.80
CA GLU A 154 -6.82 6.32 -30.02
C GLU A 154 -7.12 6.30 -31.53
N GLN A 155 -6.58 5.28 -32.21
CA GLN A 155 -6.99 4.91 -33.56
C GLN A 155 -8.49 4.66 -33.56
N ARG A 156 -9.25 5.61 -34.11
CA ARG A 156 -10.64 5.42 -34.50
C ARG A 156 -10.72 4.15 -35.35
N PRO A 157 -11.46 3.11 -34.95
CA PRO A 157 -11.71 1.97 -35.81
C PRO A 157 -12.47 2.46 -37.05
N ALA A 158 -11.99 2.07 -38.22
CA ALA A 158 -12.66 2.29 -39.48
C ALA A 158 -14.09 1.72 -39.40
N ALA A 159 -15.05 2.53 -39.84
CA ALA A 159 -16.46 2.17 -39.89
C ALA A 159 -16.66 0.83 -40.62
N ALA A 160 -17.31 -0.13 -39.95
CA ALA A 160 -17.70 -1.38 -40.57
C ALA A 160 -18.74 -1.12 -41.68
N PRO A 161 -18.64 -1.79 -42.84
CA PRO A 161 -19.63 -1.68 -43.90
C PRO A 161 -20.98 -2.23 -43.41
N SER A 162 -22.03 -1.44 -43.64
CA SER A 162 -23.41 -1.79 -43.30
C SER A 162 -23.87 -3.05 -44.04
N PRO A 163 -24.54 -4.01 -43.38
CA PRO A 163 -25.12 -5.15 -44.07
C PRO A 163 -26.34 -4.72 -44.89
N SER A 164 -26.24 -4.91 -46.20
CA SER A 164 -27.30 -4.78 -47.18
C SER A 164 -28.50 -5.65 -46.81
N SER A 165 -29.69 -5.04 -46.70
CA SER A 165 -30.94 -5.76 -46.46
C SER A 165 -31.28 -6.72 -47.62
N PRO A 166 -31.62 -7.99 -47.35
CA PRO A 166 -32.17 -8.87 -48.36
C PRO A 166 -33.62 -8.47 -48.66
N GLN A 167 -33.89 -8.10 -49.91
CA GLN A 167 -35.23 -8.15 -50.48
C GLN A 167 -35.60 -9.63 -50.70
N ALA A 168 -36.64 -10.10 -50.03
CA ALA A 168 -37.40 -11.30 -50.39
C ALA A 168 -38.88 -10.93 -50.19
N LEU A 169 -39.61 -10.57 -51.25
CA LEU A 169 -40.26 -11.44 -52.26
C LEU A 169 -41.24 -12.43 -51.61
N HIS A 170 -42.48 -12.40 -52.12
CA HIS A 170 -43.65 -13.30 -51.93
C HIS A 170 -44.86 -12.52 -51.41
N ALA A 171 -46.07 -12.65 -51.96
CA ALA A 171 -46.61 -13.12 -53.23
C ALA A 171 -48.05 -12.61 -53.28
#